data_AF-A0A923X3Q6-F1
#
_entry.id   AF-A0A923X3Q6-F1
#
_cell.length_a   1.000
_cell.length_b   1.000
_cell.length_c   1.000
_cell.angle_alpha   90.00
_cell.angle_beta   90.00
_cell.angle_gamma   90.00
#
_symmetry.space_group_name_H-M   'P 1'
#
loop_
_entity.id
_entity.type
_entity.pdbx_description
1 polymer ?
#
loop_
_entity_poly.entity_id
_entity_poly.type
_entity_poly.pdbx_seq_one_letter_code
_entity_poly.pdbx_strand_id
1 'polypeptide(L)'
;MPDSAYRVARRVARELSQDLLLTPPFDVDAVAQRHAVLVEEELPGRTDSLTLHAPVPGDPPRIVIQRSLAAMPDRRRFAVAHALGHVLLGWHPLGVPCDISSRPRELPVSGHDLVEGEANAFARELLLPRAWLEGFDALERPAELIRHAAARAGVPVMPAARAVALLLAPGFVWVVTDEWGTVLDAGRSPGTHVCTPTTGAAFDGRDHARLAIERHRADL
;
A
#
# COMPACT_ATOMS: atom_id res chain seq x y z
N MET A 1 -4.82 4.43 -12.30
CA MET A 1 -3.71 5.35 -12.63
C MET A 1 -2.53 4.53 -13.13
N PRO A 2 -1.83 4.98 -14.18
CA PRO A 2 -0.63 4.30 -14.67
C PRO A 2 0.47 4.32 -13.61
N ASP A 3 1.26 3.25 -13.53
CA ASP A 3 2.34 3.09 -12.53
C ASP A 3 3.37 4.24 -12.57
N SER A 4 3.48 4.93 -13.71
CA SER A 4 4.33 6.11 -13.89
C SER A 4 3.98 7.29 -12.98
N ALA A 5 2.74 7.38 -12.51
CA ALA A 5 2.23 8.52 -11.76
C ALA A 5 2.90 8.69 -10.38
N TYR A 6 3.41 7.60 -9.79
CA TYR A 6 3.95 7.62 -8.42
C TYR A 6 5.44 7.31 -8.35
N ARG A 7 6.17 7.54 -9.45
CA ARG A 7 7.60 7.21 -9.56
C ARG A 7 8.46 7.99 -8.57
N VAL A 8 8.13 9.26 -8.31
CA VAL A 8 8.88 10.10 -7.37
C VAL A 8 8.70 9.58 -5.94
N ALA A 9 7.47 9.29 -5.51
CA ALA A 9 7.20 8.74 -4.18
C ALA A 9 7.98 7.43 -3.91
N ARG A 10 8.01 6.52 -4.87
CA ARG A 10 8.83 5.29 -4.77
C ARG A 10 10.32 5.57 -4.72
N ARG A 11 10.80 6.58 -5.48
CA ARG A 11 12.21 6.97 -5.42
C ARG A 11 12.61 7.44 -4.03
N VAL A 12 11.81 8.31 -3.40
CA VAL A 12 12.07 8.79 -2.02
C VAL A 12 12.09 7.63 -1.03
N ALA A 13 11.17 6.67 -1.15
CA ALA A 13 11.17 5.47 -0.30
C ALA A 13 12.45 4.62 -0.47
N ARG A 14 12.95 4.47 -1.70
CA ARG A 14 14.20 3.73 -1.96
C ARG A 14 15.43 4.44 -1.40
N GLU A 15 15.51 5.76 -1.58
CA GLU A 15 16.60 6.57 -1.04
C GLU A 15 16.62 6.46 0.49
N LEU A 16 15.47 6.60 1.16
CA LEU A 16 15.35 6.39 2.61
C LEU A 16 15.80 4.98 3.04
N SER A 17 15.35 3.94 2.35
CA SER A 17 15.74 2.56 2.66
C SER A 17 17.24 2.33 2.49
N GLN A 18 17.87 2.95 1.49
CA GLN A 18 19.31 2.86 1.25
C GLN A 18 20.10 3.61 2.32
N ASP A 19 19.71 4.84 2.63
CA ASP A 19 20.38 5.69 3.63
C ASP A 19 20.35 5.06 5.02
N LEU A 20 19.25 4.37 5.34
CA LEU A 20 19.05 3.71 6.64
C LEU A 20 19.39 2.21 6.63
N LEU A 21 19.89 1.68 5.50
CA LEU A 21 20.25 0.26 5.31
C LEU A 21 19.13 -0.71 5.71
N LEU A 22 17.88 -0.39 5.33
CA LEU A 22 16.70 -1.16 5.72
C LEU A 22 16.54 -2.42 4.88
N THR A 23 16.19 -3.52 5.53
CA THR A 23 15.75 -4.76 4.90
C THR A 23 14.47 -5.25 5.58
N PRO A 24 13.38 -5.54 4.85
CA PRO A 24 12.16 -6.04 5.49
C PRO A 24 12.33 -7.43 6.14
N PRO A 25 11.69 -7.68 7.30
CA PRO A 25 10.99 -6.69 8.12
C PRO A 25 11.96 -5.84 8.97
N PHE A 26 11.64 -4.56 9.14
CA PHE A 26 12.34 -3.62 10.03
C PHE A 26 11.37 -2.89 10.95
N ASP A 27 11.83 -2.18 11.98
CA ASP A 27 10.98 -1.38 12.85
C ASP A 27 10.53 -0.08 12.16
N VAL A 28 9.26 -0.03 11.71
CA VAL A 28 8.72 1.13 10.99
C VAL A 28 8.49 2.32 11.93
N ASP A 29 8.22 2.06 13.21
CA ASP A 29 7.99 3.11 14.20
C ASP A 29 9.30 3.82 14.49
N ALA A 30 10.39 3.06 14.68
CA ALA A 30 11.72 3.61 14.88
C ALA A 30 12.18 4.47 13.68
N VAL A 31 11.82 4.05 12.45
CA VAL A 31 12.09 4.87 11.25
C VAL A 31 11.24 6.14 11.26
N ALA A 32 9.93 6.03 11.52
CA ALA A 32 9.04 7.20 11.57
C ALA A 32 9.46 8.21 12.65
N GLN A 33 9.88 7.73 13.82
CA GLN A 33 10.33 8.53 14.96
C GLN A 33 11.60 9.34 14.69
N ARG A 34 12.37 9.01 13.64
CA ARG A 34 13.51 9.84 13.20
C ARG A 34 13.07 11.12 12.48
N HIS A 35 11.83 11.17 12.00
CA HIS A 35 11.32 12.25 11.16
C HIS A 35 10.12 12.97 11.76
N ALA A 36 9.42 12.34 12.72
CA ALA A 36 8.20 12.87 13.33
C ALA A 36 8.03 12.37 14.76
N VAL A 37 7.21 13.06 15.54
CA VAL A 37 6.68 12.55 16.81
C VAL A 37 5.53 11.59 16.51
N LEU A 38 5.70 10.32 16.85
CA LEU A 38 4.67 9.28 16.68
C LEU A 38 3.83 9.15 17.96
N VAL A 39 2.51 9.29 17.84
CA VAL A 39 1.55 9.14 18.94
C VAL A 39 0.36 8.28 18.54
N GLU A 40 -0.27 7.63 19.52
CA GLU A 40 -1.48 6.83 19.33
C GLU A 40 -2.67 7.48 20.03
N GLU A 41 -3.71 7.83 19.27
CA GLU A 41 -4.89 8.54 19.78
C GLU A 41 -6.17 7.99 19.16
N GLU A 42 -7.32 8.38 19.72
CA GLU A 42 -8.62 8.14 19.09
C GLU A 42 -8.86 9.19 18.00
N LEU A 43 -8.99 8.74 16.76
CA LEU A 43 -9.33 9.49 15.58
C LEU A 43 -10.79 9.22 15.18
N PRO A 44 -11.51 10.23 14.68
CA PRO A 44 -12.90 10.06 14.28
C PRO A 44 -13.04 9.22 13.01
N GLY A 45 -14.16 8.50 12.91
CA GLY A 45 -14.58 7.81 11.69
C GLY A 45 -13.72 6.58 11.37
N ARG A 46 -13.34 6.43 10.10
CA ARG A 46 -12.54 5.30 9.58
C ARG A 46 -11.07 5.68 9.35
N THR A 47 -10.63 6.76 9.99
CA THR A 47 -9.28 7.30 9.83
C THR A 47 -8.26 6.37 10.46
N ASP A 48 -7.26 5.93 9.69
CA ASP A 48 -6.16 5.11 10.20
C ASP A 48 -5.03 5.96 10.77
N SER A 49 -4.78 7.11 10.14
CA SER A 49 -3.73 8.03 10.56
C SER A 49 -4.05 9.48 10.18
N LEU A 50 -3.42 10.40 10.90
CA LEU A 50 -3.44 11.84 10.64
C LEU A 50 -2.03 12.38 10.83
N THR A 51 -1.50 13.05 9.81
CA THR A 51 -0.20 13.73 9.88
C THR A 51 -0.44 15.21 10.12
N LEU A 52 0.18 15.78 11.15
CA LEU A 52 0.02 17.18 11.55
C LEU A 52 1.33 17.94 11.41
N HIS A 53 1.23 19.21 11.03
CA HIS A 53 2.35 20.13 11.14
C HIS A 53 2.85 20.23 12.58
N ALA A 54 4.12 20.60 12.71
CA ALA A 54 4.70 20.96 13.98
C ALA A 54 3.90 22.10 14.63
N PRO A 55 3.60 22.03 15.94
CA PRO A 55 2.87 23.10 16.62
C PRO A 55 3.66 24.42 16.65
N VAL A 56 4.99 24.31 16.64
CA VAL A 56 5.94 25.41 16.69
C VAL A 56 6.94 25.27 15.54
N PRO A 57 7.33 26.36 14.85
CA PRO A 57 8.39 26.30 13.85
C PRO A 57 9.70 25.74 14.43
N GLY A 58 10.24 24.70 13.80
CA GLY A 58 11.47 24.02 14.24
C GLY A 58 11.23 22.70 14.97
N ASP A 59 10.02 22.46 15.49
CA ASP A 59 9.65 21.15 16.03
C ASP A 59 9.41 20.14 14.89
N PRO A 60 9.57 18.84 15.14
CA PRO A 60 9.18 17.81 14.19
C PRO A 60 7.65 17.78 14.00
N PRO A 61 7.16 17.38 12.80
CA PRO A 61 5.74 17.09 12.60
C PRO A 61 5.27 15.95 13.49
N ARG A 62 3.95 15.78 13.60
CA ARG A 62 3.35 14.68 14.40
C ARG A 62 2.63 13.69 13.49
N ILE A 63 2.89 12.41 13.70
CA ILE A 63 2.10 11.32 13.13
C ILE A 63 1.19 10.80 14.24
N VAL A 64 -0.12 10.90 14.03
CA VAL A 64 -1.14 10.35 14.91
C VAL A 64 -1.69 9.09 14.28
N ILE A 65 -1.58 7.96 14.98
CA ILE A 65 -2.11 6.67 14.55
C ILE A 65 -3.37 6.36 15.36
N GLN A 66 -4.39 5.82 14.68
CA GLN A 66 -5.61 5.38 15.32
C GLN A 66 -5.32 4.27 16.34
N ARG A 67 -5.67 4.49 17.61
CA ARG A 67 -5.37 3.58 18.73
C ARG A 67 -5.91 2.16 18.52
N SER A 68 -7.09 2.04 17.92
CA SER A 68 -7.68 0.71 17.64
C SER A 68 -6.85 -0.15 16.67
N LEU A 69 -5.90 0.45 15.92
CA LEU A 69 -4.97 -0.30 15.08
C LEU A 69 -3.96 -1.13 15.87
N ALA A 70 -3.82 -0.92 17.18
CA ALA A 70 -3.00 -1.80 18.04
C ALA A 70 -3.44 -3.27 17.96
N ALA A 71 -4.73 -3.53 17.66
CA ALA A 71 -5.26 -4.89 17.45
C ALA A 71 -5.04 -5.45 16.03
N MET A 72 -4.52 -4.64 15.10
CA MET A 72 -4.31 -4.99 13.68
C MET A 72 -2.89 -4.58 13.26
N PRO A 73 -1.86 -5.34 13.66
CA PRO A 73 -0.46 -4.92 13.55
C PRO A 73 0.01 -4.70 12.11
N ASP A 74 -0.50 -5.47 11.15
CA ASP A 74 -0.20 -5.32 9.72
C ASP A 74 -0.77 -4.00 9.16
N ARG A 75 -2.03 -3.69 9.48
CA ARG A 75 -2.70 -2.44 9.13
C ARG A 75 -1.99 -1.25 9.77
N ARG A 76 -1.64 -1.34 11.06
CA ARG A 76 -0.88 -0.30 11.78
C ARG A 76 0.46 -0.03 11.11
N ARG A 77 1.21 -1.07 10.80
CA ARG A 77 2.53 -0.96 10.14
C ARG A 77 2.42 -0.22 8.81
N PHE A 78 1.41 -0.55 8.01
CA PHE A 78 1.17 0.14 6.74
C PHE A 78 0.72 1.60 6.95
N ALA A 79 -0.14 1.86 7.94
CA ALA A 79 -0.58 3.21 8.30
C ALA A 79 0.58 4.12 8.74
N VAL A 80 1.52 3.60 9.55
CA VAL A 80 2.72 4.35 9.96
C VAL A 80 3.59 4.68 8.75
N ALA A 81 3.85 3.71 7.85
CA ALA A 81 4.63 3.97 6.64
C ALA A 81 3.93 4.95 5.69
N HIS A 82 2.60 4.89 5.60
CA HIS A 82 1.78 5.81 4.81
C HIS A 82 1.89 7.23 5.36
N ALA A 83 1.71 7.43 6.67
CA ALA A 83 1.85 8.73 7.31
C ALA A 83 3.28 9.29 7.19
N LEU A 84 4.30 8.44 7.29
CA LEU A 84 5.69 8.81 7.02
C LEU A 84 5.88 9.31 5.57
N GLY A 85 5.14 8.73 4.62
CA GLY A 85 5.07 9.23 3.25
C GLY A 85 4.60 10.68 3.18
N HIS A 86 3.54 11.05 3.91
CA HIS A 86 3.10 12.45 3.98
C HIS A 86 4.15 13.38 4.61
N VAL A 87 4.91 12.91 5.59
CA VAL A 87 5.98 13.70 6.21
C VAL A 87 7.13 13.97 5.23
N LEU A 88 7.54 12.95 4.47
CA LEU A 88 8.75 13.03 3.64
C LEU A 88 8.49 13.56 2.23
N LEU A 89 7.28 13.40 1.70
CA LEU A 89 6.88 13.96 0.41
C LEU A 89 6.46 15.42 0.62
N GLY A 90 7.44 16.33 0.69
CA GLY A 90 7.24 17.72 1.13
C GLY A 90 6.26 18.61 0.35
N TRP A 91 5.62 18.10 -0.71
CA TRP A 91 4.49 18.74 -1.39
C TRP A 91 3.11 18.24 -0.91
N HIS A 92 3.07 17.27 -0.01
CA HIS A 92 1.83 16.77 0.58
C HIS A 92 1.29 17.78 1.59
N PRO A 93 0.00 18.13 1.54
CA PRO A 93 -0.64 18.88 2.62
C PRO A 93 -0.68 18.01 3.89
N LEU A 94 -0.38 18.61 5.04
CA LEU A 94 -0.61 17.98 6.35
C LEU A 94 -1.94 18.46 6.94
N GLY A 95 -2.51 17.68 7.87
CA GLY A 95 -3.78 17.97 8.54
C GLY A 95 -5.00 17.30 7.91
N VAL A 96 -4.82 16.44 6.91
CA VAL A 96 -5.91 15.73 6.22
C VAL A 96 -6.04 14.29 6.78
N PRO A 97 -7.23 13.87 7.27
CA PRO A 97 -7.46 12.50 7.70
C PRO A 97 -7.32 11.50 6.56
N CYS A 98 -6.65 10.36 6.80
CA CYS A 98 -6.38 9.34 5.79
C CYS A 98 -6.95 7.97 6.21
N ASP A 99 -7.59 7.27 5.26
CA ASP A 99 -7.99 5.85 5.36
C ASP A 99 -7.18 5.08 4.31
N ILE A 100 -6.39 4.09 4.73
CA ILE A 100 -5.49 3.36 3.80
C ILE A 100 -6.24 2.34 2.93
N SER A 101 -7.56 2.23 3.09
CA SER A 101 -8.40 1.40 2.22
C SER A 101 -8.56 1.98 0.82
N SER A 102 -8.92 1.12 -0.13
CA SER A 102 -9.07 1.49 -1.54
C SER A 102 -10.34 2.31 -1.76
N ARG A 103 -10.19 3.44 -2.45
CA ARG A 103 -11.30 4.25 -2.98
C ARG A 103 -12.14 3.49 -4.03
N PRO A 104 -13.46 3.73 -4.10
CA PRO A 104 -14.31 3.30 -5.22
C PRO A 104 -13.87 3.88 -6.57
N ARG A 105 -13.70 3.02 -7.59
CA ARG A 105 -13.17 3.40 -8.92
C ARG A 105 -14.08 4.30 -9.75
N GLU A 106 -15.37 4.37 -9.42
CA GLU A 106 -16.39 5.07 -10.22
C GLU A 106 -16.36 6.60 -10.06
N LEU A 107 -15.68 7.09 -9.04
CA LEU A 107 -15.63 8.53 -8.75
C LEU A 107 -14.44 9.20 -9.48
N PRO A 108 -14.56 10.45 -9.97
CA PRO A 108 -13.48 11.19 -10.64
C PRO A 108 -12.26 11.42 -9.74
N VAL A 109 -11.05 11.17 -10.25
CA VAL A 109 -9.78 11.37 -9.52
C VAL A 109 -9.63 12.85 -9.14
N SER A 110 -9.51 13.11 -7.85
CA SER A 110 -9.26 14.42 -7.24
C SER A 110 -7.77 14.60 -6.94
N GLY A 111 -7.36 15.83 -6.61
CA GLY A 111 -6.00 16.12 -6.14
C GLY A 111 -5.65 15.36 -4.85
N HIS A 112 -6.61 15.19 -3.94
CA HIS A 112 -6.44 14.38 -2.74
C HIS A 112 -6.15 12.91 -3.08
N ASP A 113 -6.84 12.33 -4.06
CA ASP A 113 -6.59 10.94 -4.48
C ASP A 113 -5.18 10.74 -5.06
N LEU A 114 -4.58 11.77 -5.66
CA LEU A 114 -3.19 11.71 -6.13
C LEU A 114 -2.22 11.68 -4.95
N VAL A 115 -2.41 12.55 -3.96
CA VAL A 115 -1.62 12.63 -2.72
C VAL A 115 -1.70 11.30 -1.93
N GLU A 116 -2.90 10.78 -1.70
CA GLU A 116 -3.09 9.48 -1.04
C GLU A 116 -2.45 8.33 -1.85
N GLY A 117 -2.53 8.41 -3.18
CA GLY A 117 -1.89 7.46 -4.09
C GLY A 117 -0.36 7.46 -3.99
N GLU A 118 0.24 8.65 -3.86
CA GLU A 118 1.68 8.84 -3.65
C GLU A 118 2.12 8.31 -2.28
N ALA A 119 1.41 8.63 -1.20
CA ALA A 119 1.71 8.11 0.14
C ALA A 119 1.61 6.58 0.20
N ASN A 120 0.56 6.02 -0.42
CA ASN A 120 0.42 4.56 -0.56
C ASN A 120 1.54 3.93 -1.40
N ALA A 121 2.03 4.62 -2.44
CA ALA A 121 3.14 4.14 -3.25
C ALA A 121 4.47 4.19 -2.50
N PHE A 122 4.70 5.26 -1.72
CA PHE A 122 5.84 5.37 -0.81
C PHE A 122 5.83 4.22 0.21
N ALA A 123 4.72 4.03 0.92
CA ALA A 123 4.60 2.98 1.95
C ALA A 123 4.82 1.57 1.38
N ARG A 124 4.25 1.28 0.20
CA ARG A 124 4.48 0.01 -0.50
C ARG A 124 5.94 -0.20 -0.84
N GLU A 125 6.62 0.78 -1.45
CA GLU A 125 8.03 0.62 -1.82
C GLU A 125 8.95 0.54 -0.59
N LEU A 126 8.64 1.25 0.49
CA LEU A 126 9.40 1.20 1.73
C LEU A 126 9.28 -0.17 2.44
N LEU A 127 8.07 -0.71 2.53
CA LEU A 127 7.80 -1.96 3.24
C LEU A 127 7.97 -3.22 2.37
N LEU A 128 7.80 -3.09 1.05
CA LEU A 128 7.93 -4.14 0.05
C LEU A 128 8.82 -3.64 -1.11
N PRO A 129 10.12 -3.38 -0.88
CA PRO A 129 11.01 -2.86 -1.90
C PRO A 129 11.05 -3.77 -3.12
N ARG A 130 11.07 -3.17 -4.31
CA ARG A 130 11.07 -3.94 -5.56
C ARG A 130 12.20 -4.98 -5.60
N ALA A 131 13.41 -4.55 -5.26
CA ALA A 131 14.60 -5.41 -5.25
C ALA A 131 14.51 -6.57 -4.24
N TRP A 132 13.83 -6.36 -3.12
CA TRP A 132 13.57 -7.41 -2.13
C TRP A 132 12.58 -8.44 -2.67
N LEU A 133 11.52 -7.98 -3.35
CA LEU A 133 10.54 -8.87 -3.98
C LEU A 133 11.12 -9.66 -5.17
N GLU A 134 11.99 -9.05 -5.97
CA GLU A 134 12.68 -9.70 -7.09
C GLU A 134 13.63 -10.82 -6.63
N GLY A 135 14.06 -10.81 -5.37
CA GLY A 135 14.89 -11.86 -4.77
C GLY A 135 14.13 -13.14 -4.40
N PHE A 136 12.81 -13.20 -4.56
CA PHE A 136 12.05 -14.42 -4.32
C PHE A 136 11.96 -15.30 -5.58
N ASP A 137 12.23 -16.60 -5.41
CA ASP A 137 12.12 -17.61 -6.48
C ASP A 137 10.67 -17.83 -6.98
N ALA A 138 9.66 -17.26 -6.29
CA ALA A 138 8.23 -17.53 -6.50
C ALA A 138 7.53 -16.64 -7.55
N LEU A 139 8.27 -15.96 -8.44
CA LEU A 139 7.67 -15.08 -9.47
C LEU A 139 6.71 -15.84 -10.42
N GLU A 140 6.90 -17.15 -10.59
CA GLU A 140 6.00 -18.01 -11.40
C GLU A 140 4.68 -18.38 -10.69
N ARG A 141 4.59 -18.15 -9.37
CA ARG A 141 3.39 -18.41 -8.55
C ARG A 141 2.95 -17.13 -7.82
N PRO A 142 2.40 -16.12 -8.54
CA PRO A 142 2.20 -14.78 -7.99
C PRO A 142 1.33 -14.75 -6.73
N ALA A 143 0.33 -15.63 -6.61
CA ALA A 143 -0.56 -15.66 -5.45
C ALA A 143 0.18 -16.10 -4.18
N GLU A 144 1.15 -17.01 -4.32
CA GLU A 144 2.00 -17.44 -3.21
C GLU A 144 3.03 -16.40 -2.87
N LEU A 145 3.64 -15.76 -3.87
CA LEU A 145 4.53 -14.63 -3.64
C LEU A 145 3.84 -13.50 -2.88
N ILE A 146 2.59 -13.15 -3.24
CA ILE A 146 1.84 -12.11 -2.53
C ILE A 146 1.59 -12.49 -1.07
N ARG A 147 1.12 -13.70 -0.81
CA ARG A 147 0.89 -14.17 0.57
C ARG A 147 2.20 -14.24 1.37
N HIS A 148 3.27 -14.73 0.75
CA HIS A 148 4.59 -14.84 1.37
C HIS A 148 5.17 -13.46 1.70
N ALA A 149 5.15 -12.54 0.73
CA ALA A 149 5.64 -11.17 0.90
C ALA A 149 4.82 -10.41 1.96
N ALA A 150 3.48 -10.52 1.93
CA ALA A 150 2.59 -9.92 2.93
C ALA A 150 2.95 -10.41 4.35
N ALA A 151 3.04 -11.73 4.53
CA ALA A 151 3.37 -12.33 5.82
C ALA A 151 4.78 -11.94 6.30
N ARG A 152 5.79 -11.97 5.41
CA ARG A 152 7.19 -11.71 5.77
C ARG A 152 7.48 -10.24 6.03
N ALA A 153 6.82 -9.33 5.32
CA ALA A 153 6.92 -7.89 5.56
C ALA A 153 5.97 -7.39 6.66
N GLY A 154 5.01 -8.21 7.09
CA GLY A 154 4.00 -7.85 8.09
C GLY A 154 3.03 -6.79 7.61
N VAL A 155 2.54 -6.90 6.36
CA VAL A 155 1.65 -5.91 5.74
C VAL A 155 0.36 -6.56 5.23
N PRO A 156 -0.73 -5.80 5.02
CA PRO A 156 -1.97 -6.36 4.50
C PRO A 156 -1.78 -6.92 3.08
N VAL A 157 -2.58 -7.92 2.72
CA VAL A 157 -2.49 -8.63 1.42
C VAL A 157 -2.66 -7.68 0.24
N MET A 158 -3.52 -6.67 0.35
CA MET A 158 -3.85 -5.75 -0.74
C MET A 158 -2.64 -4.88 -1.19
N PRO A 159 -1.91 -4.19 -0.29
CA PRO A 159 -0.63 -3.57 -0.61
C PRO A 159 0.40 -4.54 -1.24
N ALA A 160 0.49 -5.78 -0.75
CA ALA A 160 1.39 -6.79 -1.31
C ALA A 160 0.98 -7.21 -2.72
N ALA A 161 -0.32 -7.41 -2.98
CA ALA A 161 -0.86 -7.71 -4.31
C ALA A 161 -0.51 -6.61 -5.31
N ARG A 162 -0.68 -5.35 -4.90
CA ARG A 162 -0.32 -4.18 -5.72
C ARG A 162 1.17 -4.10 -6.00
N ALA A 163 2.03 -4.40 -5.03
CA ALA A 163 3.48 -4.37 -5.21
C ALA A 163 3.96 -5.49 -6.16
N VAL A 164 3.53 -6.74 -5.93
CA VAL A 164 3.89 -7.88 -6.77
C VAL A 164 3.37 -7.72 -8.19
N ALA A 165 2.16 -7.18 -8.38
CA ALA A 165 1.60 -6.95 -9.71
C ALA A 165 2.48 -6.07 -10.62
N LEU A 166 3.32 -5.19 -10.05
CA LEU A 166 4.26 -4.37 -10.81
C LEU A 166 5.49 -5.15 -11.32
N LEU A 167 5.74 -6.35 -10.80
CA LEU A 167 6.81 -7.26 -11.22
C LEU A 167 6.35 -8.23 -12.30
N LEU A 168 5.05 -8.52 -12.35
CA LEU A 168 4.50 -9.50 -13.28
C LEU A 168 4.54 -8.98 -14.72
N ALA A 169 4.85 -9.88 -15.66
CA ALA A 169 4.68 -9.62 -17.08
C ALA A 169 3.21 -9.27 -17.41
N PRO A 170 2.91 -8.67 -18.57
CA PRO A 170 1.54 -8.51 -19.02
C PRO A 170 0.77 -9.83 -19.03
N GLY A 171 -0.52 -9.79 -18.69
CA GLY A 171 -1.44 -10.93 -18.72
C GLY A 171 -1.97 -11.41 -17.37
N PHE A 172 -1.72 -10.71 -16.25
CA PHE A 172 -2.22 -11.12 -14.94
C PHE A 172 -3.30 -10.16 -14.43
N VAL A 173 -4.38 -10.73 -13.89
CA VAL A 173 -5.40 -10.05 -13.10
C VAL A 173 -5.39 -10.63 -11.70
N TRP A 174 -5.49 -9.77 -10.68
CA TRP A 174 -5.62 -10.18 -9.29
C TRP A 174 -6.89 -9.61 -8.69
N VAL A 175 -7.46 -10.36 -7.76
CA VAL A 175 -8.70 -10.04 -7.04
C VAL A 175 -8.51 -10.41 -5.58
N VAL A 176 -8.86 -9.49 -4.68
CA VAL A 176 -8.95 -9.72 -3.24
C VAL A 176 -10.43 -9.68 -2.87
N THR A 177 -10.92 -10.73 -2.21
CA THR A 177 -12.32 -10.82 -1.77
C THR A 177 -12.43 -10.92 -0.25
N ASP A 178 -13.61 -10.62 0.27
CA ASP A 178 -13.99 -11.01 1.64
C ASP A 178 -14.40 -12.50 1.72
N GLU A 179 -14.85 -12.92 2.89
CA GLU A 179 -15.27 -14.30 3.16
C GLU A 179 -16.55 -14.72 2.43
N TRP A 180 -17.32 -13.76 1.91
CA TRP A 180 -18.53 -14.01 1.13
C TRP A 180 -18.29 -13.95 -0.38
N GLY A 181 -17.03 -13.75 -0.81
CA GLY A 181 -16.67 -13.65 -2.23
C GLY A 181 -16.95 -12.26 -2.81
N THR A 182 -17.18 -11.24 -1.99
CA THR A 182 -17.34 -9.86 -2.46
C THR A 182 -15.96 -9.27 -2.78
N VAL A 183 -15.82 -8.65 -3.95
CA VAL A 183 -14.56 -8.01 -4.36
C VAL A 183 -14.26 -6.81 -3.44
N LEU A 184 -13.16 -6.89 -2.70
CA LEU A 184 -12.62 -5.77 -1.91
C LEU A 184 -11.74 -4.87 -2.78
N ASP A 185 -10.84 -5.47 -3.56
CA ASP A 185 -9.97 -4.76 -4.49
C ASP A 185 -9.58 -5.68 -5.65
N ALA A 186 -9.26 -5.09 -6.78
CA ALA A 186 -8.80 -5.83 -7.95
C ALA A 186 -7.84 -4.97 -8.78
N GLY A 187 -6.96 -5.63 -9.52
CA GLY A 187 -6.00 -4.96 -10.38
C GLY A 187 -5.41 -5.90 -11.41
N ARG A 188 -4.45 -5.38 -12.16
CA ARG A 188 -3.81 -6.11 -13.26
C ARG A 188 -2.35 -5.72 -13.38
N SER A 189 -1.54 -6.60 -13.93
CA SER A 189 -0.14 -6.29 -14.21
C SER A 189 -0.02 -5.24 -15.32
N PRO A 190 1.07 -4.43 -15.35
CA PRO A 190 1.31 -3.45 -16.41
C PRO A 190 1.20 -4.07 -17.81
N GLY A 191 0.58 -3.34 -18.74
CA GLY A 191 0.36 -3.82 -20.12
C GLY A 191 -0.81 -4.81 -20.30
N THR A 192 -1.50 -5.21 -19.21
CA THR A 192 -2.71 -6.04 -19.33
C THR A 192 -3.92 -5.17 -19.70
N HIS A 193 -4.66 -5.58 -20.73
CA HIS A 193 -5.83 -4.83 -21.23
C HIS A 193 -7.19 -5.39 -20.74
N VAL A 194 -7.20 -6.55 -20.09
CA VAL A 194 -8.41 -7.20 -19.55
C VAL A 194 -9.05 -6.33 -18.44
N CYS A 195 -10.38 -6.27 -18.42
CA CYS A 195 -11.14 -5.60 -17.37
C CYS A 195 -10.96 -6.31 -16.03
N THR A 196 -10.88 -5.54 -14.95
CA THR A 196 -10.81 -6.09 -13.58
C THR A 196 -12.22 -6.16 -12.99
N PRO A 197 -12.51 -7.15 -12.13
CA PRO A 197 -13.77 -7.19 -11.38
C PRO A 197 -14.04 -5.89 -10.62
N THR A 198 -15.33 -5.56 -10.46
CA THR A 198 -15.78 -4.33 -9.80
C THR A 198 -15.81 -4.53 -8.29
N THR A 199 -15.23 -3.59 -7.53
CA THR A 199 -15.33 -3.55 -6.06
C THR A 199 -16.80 -3.57 -5.62
N GLY A 200 -17.13 -4.41 -4.64
CA GLY A 200 -18.49 -4.60 -4.13
C GLY A 200 -19.35 -5.59 -4.92
N ALA A 201 -18.89 -6.07 -6.08
CA ALA A 201 -19.57 -7.14 -6.82
C ALA A 201 -19.22 -8.52 -6.22
N ALA A 202 -20.11 -9.49 -6.41
CA ALA A 202 -19.80 -10.89 -6.15
C ALA A 202 -18.81 -11.41 -7.20
N PHE A 203 -17.81 -12.17 -6.77
CA PHE A 203 -16.83 -12.82 -7.64
C PHE A 203 -17.02 -14.34 -7.61
N ASP A 204 -17.50 -14.90 -8.74
CA ASP A 204 -17.71 -16.34 -8.95
C ASP A 204 -16.42 -17.01 -9.49
N GLY A 205 -15.35 -16.91 -8.71
CA GLY A 205 -14.14 -17.71 -8.93
C GLY A 205 -14.33 -19.09 -8.28
N ARG A 206 -13.92 -20.18 -8.96
CA ARG A 206 -14.08 -21.56 -8.47
C ARG A 206 -13.38 -21.87 -7.14
N ASP A 207 -12.56 -20.95 -6.65
CA ASP A 207 -11.98 -21.00 -5.32
C ASP A 207 -12.42 -19.73 -4.57
N HIS A 208 -13.05 -19.90 -3.42
CA HIS A 208 -13.31 -18.87 -2.40
C HIS A 208 -12.00 -18.31 -1.80
N ALA A 209 -11.01 -18.03 -2.65
CA ALA A 209 -9.69 -17.63 -2.25
C ALA A 209 -9.69 -16.13 -1.94
N ARG A 210 -9.28 -15.80 -0.71
CA ARG A 210 -8.95 -14.44 -0.22
C ARG A 210 -8.00 -13.64 -1.15
N LEU A 211 -7.39 -14.33 -2.13
CA LEU A 211 -6.66 -13.77 -3.26
C LEU A 211 -6.76 -14.75 -4.44
N ALA A 212 -7.41 -14.33 -5.52
CA ALA A 212 -7.41 -15.03 -6.79
C ALA A 212 -6.49 -14.31 -7.78
N ILE A 213 -5.69 -15.06 -8.54
CA ILE A 213 -4.86 -14.51 -9.62
C ILE A 213 -5.05 -15.38 -10.85
N GLU A 214 -5.55 -14.76 -11.91
CA GLU A 214 -5.75 -15.43 -13.18
C GLU A 214 -4.74 -14.88 -14.20
N ARG A 215 -4.07 -15.80 -14.88
CA ARG A 215 -3.23 -15.50 -16.04
C ARG A 215 -4.11 -15.63 -17.28
N HIS A 216 -4.42 -14.52 -17.93
CA HIS A 216 -5.01 -14.54 -19.26
C HIS A 216 -3.88 -14.71 -20.28
N ARG A 217 -3.96 -15.77 -21.09
CA ARG A 217 -3.19 -15.81 -22.34
C ARG A 217 -3.77 -14.74 -23.24
N ALA A 218 -2.95 -13.76 -23.60
CA ALA A 218 -3.19 -13.01 -24.83
C ALA A 218 -2.93 -14.02 -25.95
N ASP A 219 -3.98 -14.57 -26.53
CA ASP A 219 -3.85 -15.09 -27.88
C ASP A 219 -3.50 -13.89 -28.78
N LEU A 220 -2.47 -14.09 -29.61
CA LEU A 220 -1.82 -13.12 -30.50
C LEU A 220 -2.80 -12.32 -31.37
#